data_AF-A0A2Z2Q0H7-F1
#
_entry.id   AF-A0A2Z2Q0H7-F1
#
_cell.length_a   1.000
_cell.length_b   1.000
_cell.length_c   1.000
_cell.angle_alpha   90.00
_cell.angle_beta   90.00
_cell.angle_gamma   90.00
#
_symmetry.space_group_name_H-M   'P 1'
#
loop_
_entity.id
_entity.type
_entity.pdbx_description
1 polymer ?
#
loop_
_entity_poly.entity_id
_entity_poly.type
_entity_poly.pdbx_seq_one_letter_code
_entity_poly.pdbx_strand_id
1 'polypeptide(L)'
;MKKPSSKIREEIARLQDQLKAAETREAERIGRIALKAGLGEIEIEEAELQAAFEDIAGRFRGGKAGTSGRKNAGDGRTGGEPGATLASGSDAGSGGEA
;
A
#
# COMPACT_ATOMS: atom_id res chain seq x y z
N MET A 1 -24.17 35.38 -23.43
CA MET A 1 -23.13 34.33 -23.38
C MET A 1 -23.41 33.40 -22.20
N LYS A 2 -24.13 32.28 -22.40
CA LYS A 2 -24.51 31.33 -21.33
C LYS A 2 -23.65 30.04 -21.31
N LYS A 3 -22.63 29.98 -22.18
CA LYS A 3 -21.82 28.78 -22.48
C LYS A 3 -20.78 28.36 -21.42
N PRO A 4 -20.20 29.23 -20.55
CA PRO A 4 -19.15 28.77 -19.62
C PRO A 4 -19.70 27.97 -18.44
N SER A 5 -20.90 28.31 -17.93
CA SER A 5 -21.50 27.58 -16.80
C SER A 5 -21.95 26.17 -17.18
N SER A 6 -22.42 25.94 -18.41
CA SER A 6 -22.74 24.59 -18.87
C SER A 6 -21.52 23.70 -18.97
N LYS A 7 -20.39 24.21 -19.48
CA LYS A 7 -19.12 23.46 -19.52
C LYS A 7 -18.62 23.07 -18.14
N ILE A 8 -18.75 23.97 -17.16
CA ILE A 8 -18.38 23.66 -15.76
C ILE A 8 -19.26 22.54 -15.20
N ARG A 9 -20.58 22.58 -15.45
CA ARG A 9 -21.50 21.51 -15.01
C ARG A 9 -21.17 20.16 -15.65
N GLU A 10 -20.87 20.15 -16.94
CA GLU A 10 -20.47 18.95 -17.67
C GLU A 10 -19.17 18.35 -17.11
N GLU A 11 -18.16 19.18 -16.84
CA GLU A 11 -16.89 18.70 -16.29
C GLU A 11 -17.04 18.18 -14.85
N ILE A 12 -17.87 18.84 -14.02
CA ILE A 12 -18.19 18.34 -12.67
C ILE A 12 -18.85 16.95 -12.76
N ALA A 13 -19.83 16.78 -13.65
CA ALA A 13 -20.49 15.48 -13.84
C ALA A 13 -19.47 14.41 -14.28
N ARG A 14 -18.61 14.73 -15.25
CA ARG A 14 -17.53 13.84 -15.71
C ARG A 14 -16.59 13.44 -14.58
N LEU A 15 -16.15 14.39 -13.75
CA LEU A 15 -15.26 14.12 -12.62
C LEU A 15 -15.95 13.28 -11.54
N GLN A 16 -17.24 13.50 -11.28
CA GLN A 16 -18.01 12.69 -10.35
C GLN A 16 -18.16 11.24 -10.84
N ASP A 17 -18.38 11.03 -12.13
CA ASP A 17 -18.45 9.69 -12.71
C ASP A 17 -17.08 8.99 -12.67
N GLN A 18 -16.00 9.74 -12.92
CA GLN A 18 -14.64 9.22 -12.76
C GLN A 18 -14.34 8.82 -11.32
N LEU A 19 -14.75 9.64 -10.34
CA LEU A 19 -14.59 9.34 -8.93
C LEU A 19 -15.31 8.03 -8.56
N LYS A 20 -16.60 7.89 -8.92
CA LYS A 20 -17.38 6.68 -8.67
C LYS A 20 -16.77 5.44 -9.31
N ALA A 21 -16.27 5.56 -10.54
CA ALA A 21 -15.62 4.46 -11.25
C ALA A 21 -14.30 4.06 -10.59
N ALA A 22 -13.52 5.03 -10.09
CA ALA A 22 -12.28 4.78 -9.36
C ALA A 22 -12.54 4.10 -8.01
N GLU A 23 -13.51 4.59 -7.24
CA GLU A 23 -13.92 4.00 -5.95
C GLU A 23 -14.41 2.56 -6.12
N THR A 24 -15.26 2.31 -7.13
CA THR A 24 -15.76 0.96 -7.45
C THR A 24 -14.61 0.02 -7.80
N ARG A 25 -13.67 0.46 -8.65
CA ARG A 25 -12.50 -0.33 -9.03
C ARG A 25 -11.63 -0.70 -7.83
N GLU A 26 -11.46 0.22 -6.88
CA GLU A 26 -10.67 -0.01 -5.69
C GLU A 26 -11.38 -0.99 -4.74
N ALA A 27 -12.68 -0.81 -4.51
CA ALA A 27 -13.49 -1.74 -3.72
C ALA A 27 -13.43 -3.17 -4.29
N GLU A 28 -13.57 -3.32 -5.61
CA GLU A 28 -13.43 -4.61 -6.28
C GLU A 28 -12.02 -5.21 -6.15
N ARG A 29 -10.98 -4.37 -6.23
CA ARG A 29 -9.60 -4.84 -6.13
C ARG A 29 -9.36 -5.42 -4.75
N ILE A 30 -9.76 -4.72 -3.69
CA ILE A 30 -9.65 -5.19 -2.32
C ILE A 30 -10.52 -6.44 -2.11
N GLY A 31 -11.77 -6.43 -2.58
CA GLY A 31 -12.68 -7.58 -2.50
C GLY A 31 -12.13 -8.84 -3.17
N ARG A 32 -11.54 -8.73 -4.37
CA ARG A 32 -10.91 -9.88 -5.06
C ARG A 32 -9.71 -10.43 -4.28
N ILE A 33 -8.94 -9.59 -3.61
CA ILE A 33 -7.82 -10.03 -2.77
C ILE A 33 -8.35 -10.75 -1.53
N ALA A 34 -9.37 -10.18 -0.87
CA ALA A 34 -10.03 -10.76 0.28
C ALA A 34 -10.60 -12.16 -0.01
N LEU A 35 -11.31 -12.32 -1.14
CA LEU A 35 -11.85 -13.61 -1.57
C LEU A 35 -10.73 -14.64 -1.81
N LYS A 36 -9.65 -14.25 -2.50
CA LYS A 36 -8.49 -15.13 -2.71
C LYS A 36 -7.76 -15.51 -1.42
N ALA A 37 -7.87 -14.68 -0.38
CA ALA A 37 -7.33 -14.96 0.94
C ALA A 37 -8.26 -15.83 1.80
N GLY A 38 -9.41 -16.27 1.27
CA GLY A 38 -10.38 -17.11 1.96
C GLY A 38 -11.38 -16.35 2.82
N LEU A 39 -11.38 -15.00 2.81
CA LEU A 39 -12.30 -14.22 3.65
C LEU A 39 -13.78 -14.42 3.28
N GLY A 40 -14.09 -14.87 2.06
CA GLY A 40 -15.46 -15.18 1.63
C GLY A 40 -16.02 -16.49 2.18
N GLU A 41 -15.18 -17.35 2.77
CA GLU A 41 -15.59 -18.63 3.36
C GLU A 41 -15.84 -18.51 4.87
N ILE A 42 -15.52 -17.36 5.46
CA ILE A 42 -15.67 -17.11 6.89
C ILE A 42 -17.05 -16.53 7.14
N GLU A 43 -17.84 -17.20 7.98
CA GLU A 43 -19.10 -16.66 8.51
C GLU A 43 -18.76 -15.70 9.66
N ILE A 44 -18.85 -14.39 9.39
CA ILE A 44 -18.50 -13.31 10.32
C ILE A 44 -19.44 -12.13 10.12
N GLU A 45 -19.80 -11.45 11.20
CA GLU A 45 -20.62 -10.24 11.13
C GLU A 45 -19.85 -9.09 10.46
N GLU A 46 -20.54 -8.24 9.69
CA GLU A 46 -19.92 -7.12 8.97
C GLU A 46 -19.15 -6.17 9.91
N ALA A 47 -19.70 -5.89 11.09
CA ALA A 47 -19.04 -5.04 12.09
C ALA A 47 -17.74 -5.66 12.62
N GLU A 48 -17.70 -6.98 12.83
CA GLU A 48 -16.52 -7.70 13.29
C GLU A 48 -15.46 -7.79 12.18
N LEU A 49 -15.88 -8.02 10.93
CA LEU A 49 -15.01 -7.99 9.77
C LEU A 49 -14.39 -6.60 9.56
N GLN A 50 -15.17 -5.53 9.75
CA GLN A 50 -14.67 -4.17 9.71
C GLN A 50 -13.61 -3.92 10.79
N ALA A 51 -13.88 -4.31 12.04
CA ALA A 51 -12.92 -4.16 13.15
C ALA A 51 -11.59 -4.89 12.85
N ALA A 52 -11.67 -6.11 12.28
CA ALA A 52 -10.49 -6.86 11.87
C ALA A 52 -9.68 -6.14 10.76
N PHE A 53 -10.35 -5.50 9.80
CA PHE A 53 -9.66 -4.68 8.79
C PHE A 53 -9.01 -3.44 9.39
N GLU A 54 -9.64 -2.78 10.37
CA GLU A 54 -9.08 -1.64 11.08
C GLU A 54 -7.80 -2.01 11.86
N ASP A 55 -7.79 -3.17 12.50
CA ASP A 55 -6.61 -3.74 13.17
C ASP A 55 -5.46 -4.01 12.17
N ILE A 56 -5.77 -4.62 11.02
CA ILE A 56 -4.81 -4.84 9.93
C ILE A 56 -4.25 -3.49 9.44
N ALA A 57 -5.11 -2.49 9.22
CA ALA A 57 -4.70 -1.16 8.81
C ALA A 57 -3.81 -0.48 9.88
N GLY A 58 -4.10 -0.70 11.17
CA GLY A 58 -3.24 -0.28 12.28
C GLY A 58 -1.84 -0.89 12.20
N ARG A 59 -1.75 -2.19 11.91
CA ARG A 59 -0.46 -2.89 11.75
C ARG A 59 0.36 -2.38 10.56
N PHE A 60 -0.28 -2.08 9.43
CA PHE A 60 0.40 -1.51 8.27
C PHE A 60 0.85 -0.06 8.49
N ARG A 61 0.04 0.76 9.17
CA ARG A 61 0.41 2.15 9.52
C ARG A 61 1.48 2.23 10.60
N GLY A 62 1.46 1.31 11.57
CA GLY A 62 2.32 1.32 12.75
C GLY A 62 3.76 0.83 12.55
N GLY A 63 4.19 0.49 11.33
CA GLY A 63 5.61 0.26 11.04
C GLY A 63 6.25 -0.90 11.81
N LYS A 64 5.54 -2.02 12.00
CA LYS A 64 6.18 -3.34 12.18
C LYS A 64 5.50 -4.34 11.26
N ALA A 65 5.84 -4.25 9.98
CA ALA A 65 5.81 -5.41 9.11
C ALA A 65 6.77 -6.44 9.72
N GLY A 66 6.26 -7.29 10.60
CA GLY A 66 6.96 -8.48 11.05
C GLY A 66 7.26 -9.31 9.81
N THR A 67 8.47 -9.16 9.28
CA THR A 67 9.27 -10.22 8.67
C THR A 67 8.46 -11.28 7.92
N SER A 68 7.68 -10.92 6.89
CA SER A 68 7.32 -11.88 5.85
C SER A 68 8.39 -11.88 4.76
N GLY A 69 9.64 -12.00 5.22
CA GLY A 69 10.73 -12.50 4.39
C GLY A 69 10.72 -14.01 4.60
N ARG A 70 10.22 -14.74 3.61
CA ARG A 70 10.40 -16.17 3.46
C ARG A 70 11.88 -16.53 3.70
N LYS A 71 12.23 -17.03 4.88
CA LYS A 71 13.49 -17.72 5.14
C LYS A 71 13.18 -19.07 5.79
N ASN A 72 12.77 -20.02 4.94
CA ASN A 72 13.12 -21.41 5.16
C ASN A 72 14.56 -21.60 4.63
N ALA A 73 15.51 -21.48 5.54
CA ALA A 73 16.84 -22.08 5.51
C ALA A 73 17.32 -21.90 6.97
N GLY A 74 17.07 -22.89 7.82
CA GLY A 74 17.98 -24.02 7.92
C GLY A 74 19.02 -23.66 8.97
N ASP A 75 18.77 -24.15 10.18
CA ASP A 75 19.74 -24.53 11.21
C ASP A 75 20.99 -23.65 11.44
N GLY A 76 21.11 -23.12 12.67
CA GLY A 76 22.42 -22.92 13.29
C GLY A 76 22.83 -21.49 13.68
N ARG A 77 23.17 -21.37 14.96
CA ARG A 77 24.17 -20.48 15.60
C ARG A 77 23.71 -19.09 16.06
N THR A 78 23.41 -19.07 17.35
CA THR A 78 23.91 -18.14 18.38
C THR A 78 24.97 -17.11 17.97
N GLY A 79 24.73 -15.85 18.34
CA GLY A 79 25.77 -14.89 18.78
C GLY A 79 26.19 -13.83 17.76
N GLY A 80 26.12 -12.55 18.16
CA GLY A 80 26.82 -11.45 17.50
C GLY A 80 26.11 -10.10 17.56
N GLU A 81 26.73 -9.12 18.21
CA GLU A 81 26.33 -7.74 18.55
C GLU A 81 25.88 -6.81 17.39
N PRO A 82 25.28 -5.62 17.70
CA PRO A 82 24.94 -4.63 16.68
C PRO A 82 26.18 -3.79 16.31
N GLY A 83 26.68 -3.94 15.09
CA GLY A 83 27.87 -3.26 14.59
C GLY A 83 27.59 -2.22 13.52
N ALA A 84 27.84 -0.96 13.88
CA ALA A 84 28.37 0.14 13.07
C ALA A 84 27.50 0.84 12.01
N THR A 85 27.28 2.13 12.31
CA THR A 85 26.93 3.24 11.43
C THR A 85 27.86 3.33 10.21
N LEU A 86 27.30 3.36 8.99
CA LEU A 86 28.07 3.68 7.79
C LEU A 86 28.04 5.19 7.53
N ALA A 87 29.23 5.78 7.60
CA ALA A 87 29.53 7.18 7.32
C ALA A 87 29.36 7.51 5.83
N SER A 88 28.78 8.68 5.56
CA SER A 88 28.75 9.30 4.23
C SER A 88 30.14 9.82 3.88
N GLY A 89 30.81 9.18 2.92
CA GLY A 89 32.07 9.64 2.35
C GLY A 89 31.85 10.38 1.03
N SER A 90 32.28 11.64 0.99
CA SER A 90 32.30 12.51 -0.19
C SER A 90 33.51 12.25 -1.10
N ASP A 91 33.28 12.47 -2.39
CA ASP A 91 34.16 12.99 -3.46
C ASP A 91 35.46 12.28 -3.88
N ALA A 92 35.59 12.03 -5.19
CA ALA A 92 36.78 12.35 -6.03
C ALA A 92 36.65 11.84 -7.49
N GLY A 93 36.40 12.79 -8.40
CA GLY A 93 37.07 13.05 -9.70
C GLY A 93 37.52 11.96 -10.69
N SER A 94 37.20 12.19 -11.97
CA SER A 94 38.02 11.95 -13.19
C SER A 94 37.09 12.21 -14.40
N GLY A 95 37.34 13.00 -15.44
CA GLY A 95 38.57 13.55 -16.03
C GLY A 95 38.50 13.32 -17.56
N GLY A 96 38.65 14.36 -18.38
CA GLY A 96 39.09 14.23 -19.79
C GLY A 96 38.19 14.83 -20.87
N GLU A 97 38.67 15.92 -21.49
CA GLU A 97 38.12 16.66 -22.63
C GLU A 97 38.37 15.98 -23.99
N ALA A 98 37.53 16.30 -25.00
CA ALA A 98 37.91 16.76 -26.34
C ALA A 98 36.66 17.29 -27.08
#